data_AF-A0A1N7FAB6-F1
#
_entry.id   AF-A0A1N7FAB6-F1
#
_cell.length_a   1.000
_cell.length_b   1.000
_cell.length_c   1.000
_cell.angle_alpha   90.00
_cell.angle_beta   90.00
_cell.angle_gamma   90.00
#
_symmetry.space_group_name_H-M   'P 1'
#
loop_
_entity.id
_entity.type
_entity.pdbx_description
1 polymer ?
#
loop_
_entity_poly.entity_id
_entity_poly.type
_entity_poly.pdbx_seq_one_letter_code
_entity_poly.pdbx_strand_id
1 'polypeptide(L)'
;MGETAATGTVSLMATRRTVLRTGALAGAGTIAGIVALPSPPATTPADRTVQGADPPTSVADWTDETISDEEATPIARYQYRSIDNGVDDFGDRDAFVATAPINVVLVPDEDAEGDGAPLERVMSVLDEEGWLRGPEEYTRYGWDRSDETFVRQEGTAAETYYGTSGRLHVRCWSFEGVVSMQAHEDTGARPEHEIESYSDARTAIEAIFDAAGWRVSPDAIDLDNEQGDHDGIASVITERTDGEETTLTEES
;
A
#
# COMPACT_ATOMS: atom_id res chain seq x y z
N MET A 1 6.56 94.32 3.07
CA MET A 1 6.41 93.27 2.04
C MET A 1 5.48 92.25 2.64
N GLY A 2 4.17 92.23 2.41
CA GLY A 2 3.41 92.47 1.20
C GLY A 2 2.48 91.26 1.07
N GLU A 3 1.17 91.49 1.25
CA GLU A 3 0.01 90.72 0.74
C GLU A 3 -0.23 89.27 1.25
N THR A 4 -1.31 88.99 2.02
CA THR A 4 -2.72 88.65 1.64
C THR A 4 -2.83 87.35 0.81
N ALA A 5 -3.79 86.43 0.98
CA ALA A 5 -5.01 86.28 1.76
C ALA A 5 -5.30 84.75 1.85
N ALA A 6 -5.71 84.22 2.99
CA ALA A 6 -7.08 83.82 3.32
C ALA A 6 -7.88 83.08 2.22
N THR A 7 -8.42 81.92 2.61
CA THR A 7 -9.86 81.58 2.64
C THR A 7 -10.12 80.19 2.06
N GLY A 8 -10.92 79.39 2.76
CA GLY A 8 -11.68 78.31 2.10
C GLY A 8 -11.98 77.11 2.97
N THR A 9 -12.88 77.26 3.94
CA THR A 9 -13.60 76.13 4.53
C THR A 9 -14.66 75.65 3.54
N VAL A 10 -14.67 74.37 3.17
CA VAL A 10 -15.87 73.71 2.62
C VAL A 10 -15.99 72.31 3.24
N SER A 11 -17.21 72.03 3.66
CA SER A 11 -17.66 70.86 4.41
C SER A 11 -18.01 69.67 3.51
N LEU A 12 -18.19 68.52 4.18
CA LEU A 12 -18.92 67.30 3.77
C LEU A 12 -18.20 66.30 2.87
N MET A 13 -17.87 65.13 3.41
CA MET A 13 -18.77 63.96 3.30
C MET A 13 -18.20 62.79 4.12
N ALA A 14 -19.08 62.15 4.89
CA ALA A 14 -18.80 60.87 5.53
C ALA A 14 -18.66 59.80 4.44
N THR A 15 -17.52 59.12 4.40
CA THR A 15 -17.36 57.87 3.66
C THR A 15 -16.74 56.84 4.59
N ARG A 16 -17.43 55.69 4.67
CA ARG A 16 -17.14 54.53 5.51
C ARG A 16 -15.66 54.15 5.41
N ARG A 17 -14.93 54.29 6.51
CA ARG A 17 -13.59 53.72 6.71
C ARG A 17 -13.71 52.46 7.54
N THR A 18 -13.70 51.29 6.89
CA THR A 18 -13.36 50.05 7.58
C THR A 18 -11.91 49.72 7.26
N VAL A 19 -11.08 50.03 8.24
CA VAL A 19 -9.84 49.37 8.67
C VAL A 19 -9.03 48.62 7.59
N LEU A 20 -8.00 49.30 7.10
CA LEU A 20 -6.75 48.70 6.63
C LEU A 20 -5.76 48.72 7.81
N ARG A 21 -5.38 47.54 8.30
CA ARG A 21 -4.12 47.21 8.99
C ARG A 21 -3.83 45.76 8.59
N THR A 22 -3.03 45.50 7.57
CA THR A 22 -1.55 45.51 7.54
C THR A 22 -0.91 44.59 8.57
N GLY A 23 -0.72 43.34 8.17
CA GLY A 23 0.49 42.53 8.41
C GLY A 23 0.67 41.70 7.14
N ALA A 24 1.47 42.12 6.15
CA ALA A 24 2.93 42.10 6.09
C ALA A 24 3.54 40.69 6.20
N LEU A 25 3.78 40.11 5.02
CA LEU A 25 5.02 39.42 4.61
C LEU A 25 5.38 38.07 5.27
N ALA A 26 5.04 36.98 4.57
CA ALA A 26 6.01 35.96 4.12
C ALA A 26 5.32 34.99 3.13
N GLY A 27 5.96 34.69 2.00
CA GLY A 27 5.65 33.52 1.18
C GLY A 27 4.67 33.72 0.03
N ALA A 28 5.08 34.44 -1.02
CA ALA A 28 4.50 34.27 -2.34
C ALA A 28 5.03 32.95 -2.95
N GLY A 29 4.13 32.03 -3.30
CA GLY A 29 4.43 30.84 -4.09
C GLY A 29 4.01 29.55 -3.40
N THR A 30 2.81 29.06 -3.72
CA THR A 30 2.35 27.65 -3.83
C THR A 30 0.84 27.59 -3.52
N ILE A 31 0.00 28.28 -4.31
CA ILE A 31 -1.45 28.00 -4.34
C ILE A 31 -1.90 28.06 -5.80
N ALA A 32 -1.36 27.17 -6.62
CA ALA A 32 -1.82 26.98 -8.00
C ALA A 32 -1.68 25.52 -8.49
N GLY A 33 -1.43 24.56 -7.60
CA GLY A 33 -1.20 23.15 -7.96
C GLY A 33 -2.28 22.16 -7.53
N ILE A 34 -3.28 22.57 -6.75
CA ILE A 34 -4.30 21.65 -6.21
C ILE A 34 -5.45 21.38 -7.21
N VAL A 35 -5.62 22.22 -8.24
CA VAL A 35 -6.80 22.17 -9.12
C VAL A 35 -6.62 21.22 -10.33
N ALA A 36 -5.44 20.60 -10.50
CA ALA A 36 -5.16 19.74 -11.65
C ALA A 36 -4.79 18.29 -11.28
N LEU A 37 -5.00 17.88 -10.02
CA LEU A 37 -4.87 16.48 -9.66
C LEU A 37 -6.17 15.77 -10.05
N PRO A 38 -6.10 14.64 -10.78
CA PRO A 38 -7.27 13.81 -10.97
C PRO A 38 -7.84 13.46 -9.60
N SER A 39 -9.17 13.50 -9.47
CA SER A 39 -9.82 12.98 -8.28
C SER A 39 -9.29 11.56 -8.01
N PRO A 40 -8.97 11.22 -6.75
CA PRO A 40 -8.64 9.84 -6.43
C PRO A 40 -9.78 8.95 -6.94
N PRO A 41 -9.47 7.73 -7.43
CA PRO A 41 -10.48 6.76 -7.76
C PRO A 41 -11.42 6.56 -6.56
N ALA A 42 -12.66 6.13 -6.83
CA ALA A 42 -13.54 5.76 -5.75
C ALA A 42 -12.85 4.62 -4.97
N THR A 43 -12.46 4.88 -3.73
CA THR A 43 -11.90 3.90 -2.80
C THR A 43 -12.75 2.63 -2.87
N THR A 44 -12.10 1.50 -3.13
CA THR A 44 -12.77 0.20 -3.19
C THR A 44 -13.44 -0.03 -1.83
N PRO A 45 -14.78 -0.21 -1.78
CA PRO A 45 -15.45 -0.41 -0.50
C PRO A 45 -14.95 -1.70 0.15
N ALA A 46 -14.35 -1.60 1.34
CA ALA A 46 -13.89 -2.75 2.13
C ALA A 46 -15.03 -3.67 2.61
N ASP A 47 -16.29 -3.31 2.37
CA ASP A 47 -17.49 -3.99 2.88
C ASP A 47 -18.01 -5.10 1.93
N ARG A 48 -17.13 -5.71 1.12
CA ARG A 48 -17.49 -6.82 0.22
C ARG A 48 -17.15 -8.16 0.88
N THR A 49 -18.15 -9.04 0.98
CA THR A 49 -17.93 -10.43 1.40
C THR A 49 -17.32 -11.24 0.27
N VAL A 50 -16.11 -11.75 0.47
CA VAL A 50 -15.39 -12.62 -0.47
C VAL A 50 -15.81 -14.08 -0.29
N GLN A 51 -15.98 -14.81 -1.38
CA GLN A 51 -16.30 -16.25 -1.33
C GLN A 51 -15.00 -17.06 -1.28
N GLY A 52 -14.75 -17.74 -0.16
CA GLY A 52 -13.55 -18.55 0.02
C GLY A 52 -13.46 -19.77 -0.90
N ALA A 53 -12.25 -20.12 -1.30
CA ALA A 53 -11.91 -21.41 -1.93
C ALA A 53 -10.63 -21.99 -1.33
N ASP A 54 -10.54 -23.31 -1.18
CA ASP A 54 -9.39 -23.97 -0.55
C ASP A 54 -8.05 -23.57 -1.22
N PRO A 55 -6.96 -23.43 -0.44
CA PRO A 55 -5.65 -23.09 -0.97
C PRO A 55 -5.10 -24.22 -1.86
N PRO A 56 -4.20 -23.93 -2.84
CA PRO A 56 -3.57 -24.97 -3.64
C PRO A 56 -2.68 -25.85 -2.77
N THR A 57 -2.46 -27.09 -3.22
CA THR A 57 -1.62 -28.05 -2.49
C THR A 57 -0.21 -27.55 -2.21
N SER A 58 0.34 -26.66 -3.05
CA SER A 58 1.66 -26.05 -2.86
C SER A 58 1.77 -25.21 -1.58
N VAL A 59 0.66 -24.75 -1.02
CA VAL A 59 0.63 -23.92 0.20
C VAL A 59 -0.25 -24.50 1.31
N ALA A 60 -0.89 -25.64 1.09
CA ALA A 60 -1.75 -26.29 2.08
C ALA A 60 -0.98 -26.66 3.36
N ASP A 61 0.26 -27.13 3.23
CA ASP A 61 1.11 -27.44 4.39
C ASP A 61 1.45 -26.18 5.22
N TRP A 62 1.30 -24.97 4.66
CA TRP A 62 1.59 -23.71 5.34
C TRP A 62 0.41 -23.20 6.16
N THR A 63 -0.80 -23.68 5.88
CA THR A 63 -2.01 -23.33 6.62
C THR A 63 -2.26 -24.25 7.81
N ASP A 64 -1.54 -25.38 7.91
CA ASP A 64 -1.71 -26.38 8.96
C ASP A 64 -0.91 -26.09 10.24
N GLU A 65 0.24 -25.40 10.14
CA GLU A 65 1.14 -25.12 11.26
C GLU A 65 1.63 -23.66 11.25
N THR A 66 1.87 -23.10 12.44
CA THR A 66 2.45 -21.76 12.59
C THR A 66 3.88 -21.70 12.04
N ILE A 67 4.15 -20.72 11.17
CA ILE A 67 5.46 -20.45 10.61
C ILE A 67 6.17 -19.39 11.46
N SER A 68 7.04 -19.85 12.35
CA SER A 68 7.85 -19.01 13.25
C SER A 68 9.31 -18.83 12.80
N ASP A 69 9.68 -19.36 11.63
CA ASP A 69 11.02 -19.31 11.06
C ASP A 69 10.95 -18.84 9.60
N GLU A 70 11.72 -17.81 9.26
CA GLU A 70 11.79 -17.25 7.89
C GLU A 70 12.49 -18.17 6.89
N GLU A 71 13.15 -19.23 7.36
CA GLU A 71 13.77 -20.23 6.50
C GLU A 71 12.81 -21.36 6.11
N ALA A 72 11.67 -21.48 6.81
CA ALA A 72 10.75 -22.60 6.64
C ALA A 72 10.00 -22.56 5.30
N THR A 73 9.68 -21.36 4.81
CA THR A 73 8.84 -21.16 3.61
C THR A 73 9.37 -20.04 2.73
N PRO A 74 9.02 -19.99 1.43
CA PRO A 74 9.36 -18.88 0.54
C PRO A 74 8.52 -17.61 0.80
N ILE A 75 8.07 -17.40 2.05
CA ILE A 75 7.26 -16.25 2.44
C ILE A 75 8.10 -15.36 3.36
N ALA A 76 8.22 -14.09 3.01
CA ALA A 76 8.76 -13.12 3.97
C ALA A 76 7.79 -13.02 5.16
N ARG A 77 8.29 -13.09 6.39
CA ARG A 77 7.46 -12.89 7.58
C ARG A 77 7.32 -11.41 7.93
N TYR A 78 8.39 -10.64 7.74
CA TYR A 78 8.40 -9.21 8.00
C TYR A 78 8.97 -8.40 6.84
N GLN A 79 8.57 -7.14 6.83
CA GLN A 79 9.27 -6.05 6.18
C GLN A 79 10.40 -5.55 7.09
N TYR A 80 11.60 -5.42 6.54
CA TYR A 80 12.80 -4.95 7.22
C TYR A 80 13.25 -3.57 6.75
N ARG A 81 13.97 -2.87 7.63
CA ARG A 81 14.83 -1.73 7.27
C ARG A 81 16.25 -2.02 7.73
N SER A 82 17.24 -1.50 7.00
CA SER A 82 18.60 -1.46 7.52
C SER A 82 18.68 -0.52 8.72
N ILE A 83 19.50 -0.88 9.71
CA ILE A 83 19.78 -0.04 10.88
C ILE A 83 20.63 1.15 10.45
N ASP A 84 21.58 0.92 9.54
CA ASP A 84 22.50 1.91 8.99
C ASP A 84 22.36 2.06 7.47
N ASN A 85 22.77 3.22 6.93
CA ASN A 85 22.63 3.57 5.51
C ASN A 85 23.74 2.98 4.59
N GLY A 86 24.59 2.10 5.10
CA GLY A 86 25.78 1.59 4.41
C GLY A 86 26.03 0.12 4.69
N VAL A 87 24.97 -0.68 4.68
CA VAL A 87 25.08 -2.13 4.83
C VAL A 87 25.83 -2.69 3.61
N ASP A 88 27.01 -3.23 3.86
CA ASP A 88 27.85 -3.87 2.83
C ASP A 88 27.56 -5.37 2.71
N ASP A 89 26.99 -5.98 3.76
CA ASP A 89 26.61 -7.39 3.81
C ASP A 89 25.11 -7.54 4.04
N PHE A 90 24.38 -7.89 2.98
CA PHE A 90 22.93 -8.09 3.03
C PHE A 90 22.53 -9.45 3.63
N GLY A 91 23.47 -10.31 4.00
CA GLY A 91 23.20 -11.52 4.78
C GLY A 91 23.24 -11.30 6.30
N ASP A 92 23.76 -10.16 6.76
CA ASP A 92 23.88 -9.86 8.19
C ASP A 92 22.52 -9.48 8.80
N ARG A 93 21.86 -10.45 9.45
CA ARG A 93 20.59 -10.24 10.16
C ARG A 93 20.66 -9.17 11.26
N ASP A 94 21.82 -8.95 11.88
CA ASP A 94 21.97 -7.91 12.91
C ASP A 94 22.01 -6.50 12.30
N ALA A 95 22.21 -6.37 10.98
CA ALA A 95 22.20 -5.10 10.27
C ALA A 95 20.79 -4.62 9.89
N PHE A 96 19.76 -5.44 10.13
CA PHE A 96 18.37 -5.16 9.78
C PHE A 96 17.45 -5.30 10.98
N VAL A 97 16.33 -4.59 10.93
CA VAL A 97 15.28 -4.66 11.96
C VAL A 97 13.92 -4.77 11.29
N ALA A 98 13.09 -5.69 11.80
CA ALA A 98 11.70 -5.82 11.39
C ALA A 98 10.93 -4.53 11.69
N THR A 99 10.00 -4.17 10.81
CA THR A 99 9.26 -2.89 10.86
C THR A 99 7.77 -3.03 10.71
N ALA A 100 7.32 -3.98 9.89
CA ALA A 100 5.92 -4.24 9.64
C ALA A 100 5.73 -5.72 9.27
N PRO A 101 4.58 -6.34 9.59
CA PRO A 101 4.28 -7.70 9.20
C PRO A 101 3.95 -7.80 7.71
N ILE A 102 4.25 -8.96 7.13
CA ILE A 102 3.58 -9.41 5.90
C ILE A 102 2.20 -9.93 6.29
N ASN A 103 1.16 -9.53 5.56
CA ASN A 103 -0.23 -9.85 5.87
C ASN A 103 -1.03 -10.37 4.66
N VAL A 104 -0.41 -10.48 3.49
CA VAL A 104 -0.99 -11.12 2.30
C VAL A 104 0.09 -11.96 1.60
N VAL A 105 -0.27 -13.17 1.23
CA VAL A 105 0.54 -14.10 0.42
C VAL A 105 -0.23 -14.38 -0.87
N LEU A 106 0.39 -14.08 -2.00
CA LEU A 106 -0.18 -14.36 -3.31
C LEU A 106 0.58 -15.49 -3.99
N VAL A 107 -0.18 -16.39 -4.62
CA VAL A 107 0.30 -17.56 -5.35
C VAL A 107 -0.17 -17.43 -6.80
N PRO A 108 0.57 -16.68 -7.64
CA PRO A 108 0.30 -16.60 -9.08
C PRO A 108 0.45 -17.98 -9.74
N ASP A 109 -0.29 -18.22 -10.82
CA ASP A 109 -0.33 -19.53 -11.47
C ASP A 109 0.90 -19.70 -12.38
N GLU A 110 1.74 -20.69 -12.07
CA GLU A 110 2.96 -20.96 -12.85
C GLU A 110 2.65 -21.34 -14.31
N ASP A 111 1.45 -21.89 -14.58
CA ASP A 111 1.01 -22.36 -15.89
C ASP A 111 0.12 -21.35 -16.64
N ALA A 112 -0.21 -20.20 -16.04
CA ALA A 112 -1.08 -19.20 -16.67
C ALA A 112 -0.53 -18.69 -18.01
N GLU A 113 -1.39 -18.65 -19.03
CA GLU A 113 -1.05 -18.16 -20.37
C GLU A 113 -0.75 -16.65 -20.35
N GLY A 114 0.53 -16.27 -20.37
CA GLY A 114 0.97 -14.88 -20.46
C GLY A 114 2.44 -14.71 -20.04
N ASP A 115 3.17 -13.79 -20.67
CA ASP A 115 4.62 -13.58 -20.46
C ASP A 115 4.97 -12.76 -19.19
N GLY A 116 4.12 -12.77 -18.16
CA GLY A 116 4.31 -11.97 -16.94
C GLY A 116 5.03 -12.75 -15.85
N ALA A 117 6.12 -12.20 -15.29
CA ALA A 117 6.68 -12.71 -14.04
C ALA A 117 5.62 -12.66 -12.92
N PRO A 118 5.66 -13.55 -11.90
CA PRO A 118 4.65 -13.64 -10.84
C PRO A 118 4.28 -12.28 -10.22
N LEU A 119 5.29 -11.48 -9.88
CA LEU A 119 5.11 -10.13 -9.36
C LEU A 119 4.37 -9.20 -10.34
N GLU A 120 4.67 -9.24 -11.63
CA GLU A 120 4.03 -8.36 -12.61
C GLU A 120 2.53 -8.64 -12.74
N ARG A 121 2.11 -9.91 -12.62
CA ARG A 121 0.69 -10.28 -12.62
C ARG A 121 -0.05 -9.71 -11.40
N VAL A 122 0.55 -9.84 -10.21
CA VAL A 122 0.05 -9.21 -8.97
C VAL A 122 -0.06 -7.69 -9.13
N MET A 123 0.98 -7.05 -9.64
CA MET A 123 1.01 -5.60 -9.82
C MET A 123 0.04 -5.12 -10.92
N SER A 124 -0.32 -5.97 -11.88
CA SER A 124 -1.27 -5.65 -12.95
C SER A 124 -2.70 -5.59 -12.42
N VAL A 125 -3.09 -6.49 -11.52
CA VAL A 125 -4.40 -6.44 -10.84
C VAL A 125 -4.59 -5.11 -10.12
N LEU A 126 -3.56 -4.64 -9.41
CA LEU A 126 -3.61 -3.34 -8.71
C LEU A 126 -3.68 -2.16 -9.68
N ASP A 127 -2.91 -2.19 -10.77
CA ASP A 127 -2.94 -1.15 -11.81
C ASP A 127 -4.31 -1.06 -12.51
N GLU A 128 -4.94 -2.20 -12.77
CA GLU A 128 -6.29 -2.29 -13.35
C GLU A 128 -7.37 -1.73 -12.42
N GLU A 129 -7.20 -1.88 -11.10
CA GLU A 129 -8.04 -1.23 -10.08
C GLU A 129 -7.70 0.26 -9.90
N GLY A 130 -6.72 0.79 -10.65
CA GLY A 130 -6.36 2.20 -10.68
C GLY A 130 -5.34 2.61 -9.62
N TRP A 131 -4.66 1.66 -8.97
CA TRP A 131 -3.56 1.95 -8.07
C TRP A 131 -2.32 2.41 -8.84
N LEU A 132 -1.59 3.35 -8.27
CA LEU A 132 -0.40 3.92 -8.87
C LEU A 132 0.85 3.16 -8.42
N ARG A 133 1.62 2.67 -9.39
CA ARG A 133 2.90 2.02 -9.14
C ARG A 133 4.01 3.02 -8.81
N GLY A 134 4.97 2.56 -8.02
CA GLY A 134 6.18 3.31 -7.67
C GLY A 134 5.93 4.67 -6.97
N PRO A 135 5.02 4.76 -5.97
CA PRO A 135 4.96 5.95 -5.13
C PRO A 135 6.31 6.19 -4.43
N GLU A 136 6.57 7.43 -4.04
CA GLU A 136 7.79 7.77 -3.29
C GLU A 136 7.70 7.20 -1.88
N GLU A 137 8.56 6.21 -1.59
CA GLU A 137 8.46 5.41 -0.37
C GLU A 137 9.85 5.11 0.19
N TYR A 138 9.90 4.85 1.50
CA TYR A 138 11.14 4.38 2.10
C TYR A 138 11.53 3.03 1.53
N THR A 139 12.83 2.83 1.31
CA THR A 139 13.36 1.52 0.93
C THR A 139 13.18 0.54 2.07
N ARG A 140 12.62 -0.63 1.74
CA ARG A 140 12.41 -1.75 2.62
C ARG A 140 12.92 -3.04 2.01
N TYR A 141 13.08 -4.04 2.86
CA TYR A 141 13.67 -5.32 2.52
C TYR A 141 12.81 -6.48 3.02
N GLY A 142 12.96 -7.64 2.40
CA GLY A 142 12.41 -8.92 2.84
C GLY A 142 13.55 -9.94 2.88
N TRP A 143 13.47 -10.93 3.75
CA TRP A 143 14.47 -12.00 3.82
C TRP A 143 14.21 -13.04 2.72
N ASP A 144 15.21 -13.24 1.86
CA ASP A 144 15.24 -14.35 0.90
C ASP A 144 16.05 -15.49 1.50
N ARG A 145 15.37 -16.61 1.77
CA ARG A 145 15.99 -17.81 2.34
C ARG A 145 16.88 -18.58 1.35
N SER A 146 16.65 -18.44 0.05
CA SER A 146 17.39 -19.20 -0.98
C SER A 146 18.81 -18.67 -1.11
N ASP A 147 18.93 -17.35 -1.07
CA ASP A 147 20.21 -16.63 -1.16
C ASP A 147 20.74 -16.16 0.21
N GLU A 148 20.01 -16.46 1.29
CA GLU A 148 20.30 -16.04 2.68
C GLU A 148 20.61 -14.53 2.78
N THR A 149 19.78 -13.70 2.16
CA THR A 149 20.03 -12.26 2.01
C THR A 149 18.77 -11.43 2.11
N PHE A 150 18.89 -10.19 2.58
CA PHE A 150 17.84 -9.20 2.48
C PHE A 150 17.73 -8.66 1.05
N VAL A 151 16.57 -8.84 0.45
CA VAL A 151 16.24 -8.37 -0.89
C VAL A 151 15.39 -7.11 -0.80
N ARG A 152 15.75 -6.09 -1.57
CA ARG A 152 15.00 -4.83 -1.64
C ARG A 152 13.59 -5.10 -2.19
N GLN A 153 12.58 -4.39 -1.70
CA GLN A 153 11.22 -4.42 -2.25
C GLN A 153 11.23 -4.28 -3.78
N GLU A 154 10.46 -5.12 -4.45
CA GLU A 154 10.45 -5.23 -5.90
C GLU A 154 9.22 -4.55 -6.51
N GLY A 155 8.08 -4.59 -5.80
CA GLY A 155 6.82 -4.00 -6.21
C GLY A 155 6.28 -3.03 -5.16
N THR A 156 5.64 -1.96 -5.61
CA THR A 156 4.99 -0.97 -4.73
C THR A 156 3.83 -0.31 -5.45
N ALA A 157 2.66 -0.25 -4.82
CA ALA A 157 1.48 0.41 -5.37
C ALA A 157 0.63 1.05 -4.27
N ALA A 158 0.03 2.20 -4.55
CA ALA A 158 -0.87 2.89 -3.63
C ALA A 158 -2.05 3.54 -4.38
N GLU A 159 -3.16 3.82 -3.70
CA GLU A 159 -4.31 4.52 -4.30
C GLU A 159 -3.97 5.94 -4.79
N THR A 160 -2.95 6.56 -4.21
CA THR A 160 -2.48 7.90 -4.58
C THR A 160 -0.96 8.03 -4.52
N TYR A 161 -0.39 8.87 -5.39
CA TYR A 161 1.06 9.02 -5.54
C TYR A 161 1.74 9.62 -4.30
N TYR A 162 1.05 10.55 -3.62
CA TYR A 162 1.52 11.17 -2.38
C TYR A 162 0.58 10.78 -1.23
N GLY A 163 1.15 10.42 -0.07
CA GLY A 163 0.40 10.02 1.11
C GLY A 163 -0.43 11.14 1.72
N THR A 164 -1.74 11.10 1.48
CA THR A 164 -2.76 11.74 2.33
C THR A 164 -3.28 10.73 3.35
N SER A 165 -3.95 11.19 4.42
CA SER A 165 -4.54 10.30 5.44
C SER A 165 -5.46 9.25 4.81
N GLY A 166 -5.42 8.03 5.34
CA GLY A 166 -6.29 6.92 4.94
C GLY A 166 -5.96 6.35 3.56
N ARG A 167 -4.70 6.46 3.14
CA ARG A 167 -4.25 5.92 1.86
C ARG A 167 -3.87 4.46 2.04
N LEU A 168 -4.45 3.58 1.24
CA LEU A 168 -3.99 2.20 1.14
C LEU A 168 -2.73 2.10 0.30
N HIS A 169 -1.80 1.28 0.78
CA HIS A 169 -0.49 1.12 0.18
C HIS A 169 0.04 -0.31 0.37
N VAL A 170 0.70 -0.84 -0.66
CA VAL A 170 1.34 -2.15 -0.63
C VAL A 170 2.81 -2.11 -1.02
N ARG A 171 3.60 -2.99 -0.43
CA ARG A 171 4.96 -3.34 -0.85
C ARG A 171 5.06 -4.85 -1.05
N CYS A 172 5.77 -5.27 -2.09
CA CYS A 172 5.82 -6.67 -2.53
C CYS A 172 7.27 -7.17 -2.69
N TRP A 173 7.44 -8.46 -2.40
CA TRP A 173 8.65 -9.26 -2.63
C TRP A 173 8.25 -10.59 -3.26
N SER A 174 9.02 -11.08 -4.22
CA SER A 174 8.77 -12.35 -4.90
C SER A 174 9.89 -13.35 -4.61
N PHE A 175 9.53 -14.49 -4.03
CA PHE A 175 10.47 -15.56 -3.70
C PHE A 175 9.90 -16.89 -4.17
N GLU A 176 10.69 -17.65 -4.94
CA GLU A 176 10.32 -19.00 -5.40
C GLU A 176 8.90 -19.08 -6.03
N GLY A 177 8.49 -18.05 -6.79
CA GLY A 177 7.18 -17.99 -7.45
C GLY A 177 6.03 -17.44 -6.60
N VAL A 178 6.23 -17.29 -5.29
CA VAL A 178 5.27 -16.70 -4.34
C VAL A 178 5.52 -15.19 -4.22
N VAL A 179 4.46 -14.42 -4.00
CA VAL A 179 4.57 -12.98 -3.71
C VAL A 179 4.12 -12.71 -2.28
N SER A 180 5.04 -12.23 -1.45
CA SER A 180 4.76 -11.72 -0.11
C SER A 180 4.41 -10.24 -0.21
N MET A 181 3.28 -9.85 0.38
CA MET A 181 2.78 -8.48 0.33
C MET A 181 2.53 -7.93 1.74
N GLN A 182 3.09 -6.74 1.97
CA GLN A 182 2.76 -5.91 3.11
C GLN A 182 1.73 -4.88 2.67
N ALA A 183 0.50 -5.00 3.16
CA ALA A 183 -0.60 -4.08 2.92
C ALA A 183 -0.93 -3.28 4.19
N HIS A 184 -1.09 -1.97 4.07
CA HIS A 184 -1.43 -1.09 5.20
C HIS A 184 -2.19 0.15 4.73
N GLU A 185 -2.97 0.69 5.64
CA GLU A 185 -3.53 2.03 5.58
C GLU A 185 -2.62 2.98 6.36
N ASP A 186 -2.28 4.10 5.73
CA ASP A 186 -1.45 5.14 6.34
C ASP A 186 -2.29 6.16 7.12
N THR A 187 -1.81 6.59 8.29
CA THR A 187 -2.30 7.81 8.93
C THR A 187 -1.89 9.06 8.14
N GLY A 188 -2.54 10.18 8.42
CA GLY A 188 -2.19 11.46 7.81
C GLY A 188 -0.75 11.86 8.07
N ALA A 189 -0.12 12.52 7.07
CA ALA A 189 1.28 12.97 7.15
C ALA A 189 1.60 13.98 8.29
N ARG A 190 0.64 14.35 9.13
CA ARG A 190 0.84 15.26 10.27
C ARG A 190 0.03 14.81 11.49
N PRO A 191 0.59 14.85 12.71
CA PRO A 191 1.95 15.32 13.03
C PRO A 191 3.05 14.29 12.71
N GLU A 192 2.73 13.01 12.71
CA GLU A 192 3.62 11.90 12.36
C GLU A 192 2.84 10.92 11.49
N HIS A 193 3.51 10.36 10.49
CA HIS A 193 2.93 9.37 9.59
C HIS A 193 3.18 7.99 10.19
N GLU A 194 2.09 7.26 10.43
CA GLU A 194 2.06 5.96 11.07
C GLU A 194 1.17 5.03 10.24
N ILE A 195 1.09 3.77 10.65
CA ILE A 195 0.15 2.81 10.08
C ILE A 195 -1.14 2.90 10.90
N GLU A 196 -2.25 3.21 10.24
CA GLU A 196 -3.59 3.23 10.84
C GLU A 196 -4.10 1.80 11.00
N SER A 197 -4.03 0.99 9.94
CA SER A 197 -4.56 -0.38 9.95
C SER A 197 -3.84 -1.30 8.97
N TYR A 198 -3.52 -2.51 9.42
CA TYR A 198 -3.18 -3.65 8.56
C TYR A 198 -4.41 -4.45 8.15
N SER A 199 -5.40 -4.58 9.03
CA SER A 199 -6.57 -5.43 8.82
C SER A 199 -7.52 -4.88 7.75
N ASP A 200 -7.75 -3.58 7.73
CA ASP A 200 -8.57 -2.91 6.71
C ASP A 200 -7.90 -3.00 5.33
N ALA A 201 -6.57 -2.83 5.29
CA ALA A 201 -5.80 -2.96 4.06
C ALA A 201 -5.77 -4.40 3.52
N ARG A 202 -5.62 -5.40 4.40
CA ARG A 202 -5.71 -6.82 4.04
C ARG A 202 -7.08 -7.13 3.40
N THR A 203 -8.16 -6.70 4.05
CA THR A 203 -9.53 -6.86 3.56
C THR A 203 -9.75 -6.19 2.20
N ALA A 204 -9.20 -4.98 2.01
CA ALA A 204 -9.28 -4.29 0.73
C ALA A 204 -8.55 -5.07 -0.38
N ILE A 205 -7.35 -5.60 -0.11
CA ILE A 205 -6.60 -6.41 -1.07
C ILE A 205 -7.33 -7.70 -1.42
N GLU A 206 -7.89 -8.42 -0.45
CA GLU A 206 -8.73 -9.60 -0.70
C GLU A 206 -9.87 -9.28 -1.67
N ALA A 207 -10.59 -8.17 -1.43
CA ALA A 207 -11.71 -7.76 -2.28
C ALA A 207 -11.28 -7.35 -3.70
N ILE A 208 -10.10 -6.74 -3.87
CA ILE A 208 -9.56 -6.36 -5.18
C ILE A 208 -9.22 -7.62 -5.99
N PHE A 209 -8.51 -8.56 -5.38
CA PHE A 209 -8.10 -9.78 -6.08
C PHE A 209 -9.29 -10.72 -6.36
N ASP A 210 -10.25 -10.84 -5.44
CA ASP A 210 -11.51 -11.56 -5.70
C ASP A 210 -12.27 -10.95 -6.89
N ALA A 211 -12.35 -9.61 -6.96
CA ALA A 211 -12.98 -8.92 -8.09
C ALA A 211 -12.24 -9.15 -9.42
N ALA A 212 -10.92 -9.35 -9.38
CA ALA A 212 -10.10 -9.73 -10.53
C ALA A 212 -10.19 -11.23 -10.87
N GLY A 213 -11.01 -12.00 -10.14
CA GLY A 213 -11.26 -13.42 -10.42
C GLY A 213 -10.26 -14.39 -9.78
N TRP A 214 -9.33 -13.88 -8.96
CA TRP A 214 -8.45 -14.68 -8.12
C TRP A 214 -9.25 -15.26 -6.96
N ARG A 215 -8.73 -16.31 -6.31
CA ARG A 215 -9.39 -16.98 -5.20
C ARG A 215 -8.74 -16.57 -3.90
N VAL A 216 -9.53 -16.04 -2.96
CA VAL A 216 -9.09 -15.84 -1.59
C VAL A 216 -9.40 -17.10 -0.79
N SER A 217 -8.42 -17.61 -0.06
CA SER A 217 -8.58 -18.79 0.77
C SER A 217 -9.40 -18.49 2.03
N PRO A 218 -10.28 -19.40 2.48
CA PRO A 218 -10.88 -19.29 3.80
C PRO A 218 -9.86 -19.59 4.92
N ASP A 219 -8.77 -20.28 4.57
CA ASP A 219 -7.65 -20.56 5.47
C ASP A 219 -6.63 -19.42 5.38
N ALA A 220 -5.99 -19.14 6.51
CA ALA A 220 -4.94 -18.13 6.61
C ALA A 220 -3.66 -18.78 7.11
N ILE A 221 -2.52 -18.21 6.74
CA ILE A 221 -1.22 -18.65 7.22
C ILE A 221 -0.91 -17.91 8.51
N ASP A 222 -0.65 -18.63 9.60
CA ASP A 222 -0.13 -18.04 10.83
C ASP A 222 1.39 -17.84 10.69
N LEU A 223 1.82 -16.58 10.59
CA LEU A 223 3.22 -16.19 10.43
C LEU A 223 3.87 -15.79 11.76
N ASP A 224 3.19 -15.91 12.91
CA ASP A 224 3.69 -15.50 14.23
C ASP A 224 4.31 -14.08 14.19
N ASN A 225 3.64 -13.16 13.49
CA ASN A 225 4.13 -11.82 13.20
C ASN A 225 3.19 -10.69 13.69
N GLU A 226 2.46 -10.93 14.79
CA GLU A 226 1.52 -9.96 15.36
C GLU A 226 2.12 -8.57 15.60
N GLN A 227 1.44 -7.51 15.13
CA GLN A 227 1.89 -6.12 15.29
C GLN A 227 0.74 -5.13 15.07
N GLY A 228 0.49 -4.24 16.03
CA GLY A 228 -0.58 -3.25 15.90
C GLY A 228 -1.96 -3.92 15.92
N ASP A 229 -2.76 -3.72 14.87
CA ASP A 229 -4.05 -4.41 14.65
C ASP A 229 -3.92 -5.70 13.83
N HIS A 230 -2.71 -6.07 13.40
CA HIS A 230 -2.44 -7.35 12.74
C HIS A 230 -2.29 -8.47 13.76
N ASP A 231 -3.06 -9.55 13.58
CA ASP A 231 -3.19 -10.70 14.47
C ASP A 231 -2.19 -11.83 14.19
N GLY A 232 -1.22 -11.60 13.31
CA GLY A 232 -0.19 -12.58 12.96
C GLY A 232 -0.53 -13.45 11.75
N ILE A 233 -1.74 -13.31 11.17
CA ILE A 233 -2.19 -14.16 10.06
C ILE A 233 -2.15 -13.43 8.72
N ALA A 234 -1.64 -14.11 7.69
CA ALA A 234 -1.64 -13.63 6.32
C ALA A 234 -2.71 -14.33 5.48
N SER A 235 -3.45 -13.55 4.69
CA SER A 235 -4.44 -14.10 3.75
C SER A 235 -3.73 -14.75 2.57
N VAL A 236 -4.28 -15.86 2.08
CA VAL A 236 -3.76 -16.57 0.91
C VAL A 236 -4.63 -16.28 -0.30
N ILE A 237 -4.03 -15.78 -1.38
CA ILE A 237 -4.73 -15.40 -2.61
C ILE A 237 -4.09 -16.12 -3.80
N THR A 238 -4.89 -16.83 -4.60
CA THR A 238 -4.36 -17.68 -5.68
C THR A 238 -4.95 -17.30 -7.03
N GLU A 239 -4.09 -17.26 -8.05
CA GLU A 239 -4.52 -17.02 -9.42
C GLU A 239 -5.26 -18.27 -9.94
N ARG A 240 -6.36 -18.04 -10.67
CA ARG A 240 -7.26 -19.11 -11.10
C ARG A 240 -6.61 -19.91 -12.23
N THR A 241 -6.44 -21.22 -12.05
CA THR A 241 -6.29 -22.14 -13.19
C THR A 241 -7.68 -22.56 -13.66
N ASP A 242 -8.15 -22.00 -14.77
CA ASP A 242 -9.36 -22.50 -15.43
C ASP A 242 -9.06 -23.87 -16.06
N GLY A 243 -9.11 -24.93 -15.24
CA GLY A 243 -8.74 -26.29 -15.63
C GLY A 243 -9.70 -27.39 -15.21
N GLU A 244 -10.84 -27.08 -14.57
CA GLU A 244 -11.88 -28.06 -14.27
C GLU A 244 -13.22 -27.65 -14.89
N GLU A 245 -13.28 -27.74 -16.22
CA GLU A 245 -14.55 -27.82 -16.94
C GLU A 245 -15.27 -29.08 -16.44
N THR A 246 -16.20 -28.91 -15.50
CA THR A 246 -17.12 -29.98 -15.13
C THR A 246 -18.05 -30.24 -16.33
N THR A 247 -17.60 -31.02 -17.30
CA THR A 247 -18.48 -31.69 -18.25
C THR A 247 -19.30 -32.73 -17.49
N LEU A 248 -20.37 -32.29 -16.82
CA LEU A 248 -21.50 -33.16 -16.52
C LEU A 248 -22.16 -33.47 -17.86
N THR A 249 -21.73 -34.59 -18.44
CA THR A 249 -22.46 -35.21 -19.55
C THR A 249 -23.77 -35.71 -18.95
N GLU A 250 -24.87 -35.02 -19.27
CA GLU A 250 -26.21 -35.58 -19.12
C GLU A 250 -26.30 -36.83 -20.01
N GLU A 251 -26.11 -38.02 -19.43
CA GLU A 251 -26.58 -39.24 -20.06
C GLU A 251 -28.07 -39.42 -19.77
N SER A 252 -28.80 -39.60 -20.87
CA SER A 252 -30.25 -39.68 -21.02
C SER A 252 -30.88 -40.97 -20.52
#